data_AF-A0A0F2E306-F1
#
_entry.id   AF-A0A0F2E306-F1
#
_cell.length_a   1.000
_cell.length_b   1.000
_cell.length_c   1.000
_cell.angle_alpha   90.00
_cell.angle_beta   90.00
_cell.angle_gamma   90.00
#
_symmetry.space_group_name_H-M   'P 1'
#
loop_
_entity.id
_entity.type
_entity.pdbx_description
1 polymer ?
#
loop_
_entity_poly.entity_id
_entity_poly.type
_entity_poly.pdbx_seq_one_letter_code
_entity_poly.pdbx_strand_id
1 'polypeptide(L)'
;MTRENPLTHHEKLRYDYLLKNIHYLNERERREFAFLQAKLDGQQDVRPVEKEETDESEYQGFSESNTGLPSYTNRTRASRRTSQSQPKAKLPKQKKQKKKRGFRFKRLFAWLGMLLLCVAVGMIVMFLKGFQSASPNSSSGPKDAKAAQVEVFNGQDTRDGVNILILGTDGRIGQDSSETRTDSVMVLNVSGKDKKLKLVSFMRDNLVYIDGYSQVINGQKQTDHKLNLAYELGEQEGKQGAERVRKVLKDNFDLDIKYYALVDFQAFATAIDTLFPDGVTIDAQFSTLNGVPVTEATVGDDLHATETESPTQTIRAGKQQMNGSTLLNYARFRDDDEGDYGRTRRQQQVMTAVLQQIKDPTKLFTGSEALGKVFAMTSTNLPYTFLLTNGLSVLEGAQNGIERLTVPELGDWVDDFDVYGGQSLRVDQKAYQNKLAQMGFR
;
A
#
# COMPACT_ATOMS: atom_id res chain seq x y z
N MET A 1 42.24 -5.97 -38.98
CA MET A 1 41.15 -6.52 -39.83
C MET A 1 39.96 -6.80 -38.92
N THR A 2 39.01 -5.88 -38.87
CA THR A 2 37.77 -6.04 -38.10
C THR A 2 36.88 -7.06 -38.81
N ARG A 3 36.71 -8.25 -38.23
CA ARG A 3 35.76 -9.25 -38.73
C ARG A 3 34.35 -8.65 -38.63
N GLU A 4 33.73 -8.35 -39.76
CA GLU A 4 32.31 -7.99 -39.81
C GLU A 4 31.49 -9.15 -39.24
N ASN A 5 30.53 -8.84 -38.37
CA ASN A 5 29.68 -9.84 -37.75
C ASN A 5 28.85 -10.53 -38.84
N PRO A 6 28.92 -11.88 -38.99
CA PRO A 6 28.17 -12.60 -40.03
C PRO A 6 26.66 -12.64 -39.79
N LEU A 7 26.20 -12.19 -38.61
CA LEU A 7 24.78 -12.06 -38.29
C LEU A 7 24.25 -10.69 -38.74
N THR A 8 23.09 -10.71 -39.40
CA THR A 8 22.29 -9.50 -39.63
C THR A 8 21.84 -8.89 -38.29
N HIS A 9 21.47 -7.61 -38.28
CA HIS A 9 21.00 -6.92 -37.06
C HIS A 9 19.85 -7.66 -36.34
N HIS A 10 18.90 -8.22 -37.10
CA HIS A 10 17.79 -8.99 -36.53
C HIS A 10 18.23 -10.35 -35.98
N GLU A 11 19.18 -11.03 -36.64
CA GLU A 11 19.75 -12.27 -36.15
C GLU A 11 20.56 -12.06 -34.87
N LYS A 12 21.27 -10.93 -34.75
CA LYS A 12 21.97 -10.55 -33.52
C LYS A 12 21.00 -10.36 -32.35
N LEU A 13 19.91 -9.61 -32.55
CA LEU A 13 18.87 -9.43 -31.52
C LEU A 13 18.21 -10.77 -31.14
N ARG A 14 17.98 -11.65 -32.12
CA ARG A 14 17.41 -12.98 -31.88
C ARG A 14 18.40 -13.89 -31.13
N TYR A 15 19.67 -13.87 -31.50
CA TYR A 15 20.74 -14.58 -30.80
C TYR A 15 20.87 -14.10 -29.35
N ASP A 16 20.92 -12.79 -29.11
CA ASP A 16 21.00 -12.21 -27.76
C ASP A 16 19.79 -12.58 -26.89
N TYR A 17 18.59 -12.60 -27.48
CA TYR A 17 17.37 -13.07 -26.79
C TYR A 17 17.46 -14.56 -26.43
N LEU A 18 17.87 -15.42 -27.37
CA LEU A 18 17.97 -16.86 -27.15
C LEU A 18 19.06 -17.19 -26.12
N LEU A 19 20.19 -16.47 -26.15
CA LEU A 19 21.28 -16.60 -25.19
C LEU A 19 20.84 -16.25 -23.76
N LYS A 20 20.09 -15.15 -23.59
CA LYS A 20 19.55 -14.74 -22.28
C LYS A 20 18.53 -15.73 -21.70
N ASN A 21 17.87 -16.50 -22.56
CA ASN A 21 16.80 -17.44 -22.18
C ASN A 21 17.21 -18.90 -22.38
N ILE A 22 18.52 -19.22 -22.44
CA ILE A 22 19.04 -20.53 -22.86
C ILE A 22 18.46 -21.70 -22.05
N HIS A 23 18.12 -21.48 -20.78
CA HIS A 23 17.52 -22.49 -19.89
C HIS A 23 16.03 -22.78 -20.17
N TYR A 24 15.34 -21.90 -20.87
CA TYR A 24 13.89 -21.97 -21.12
C TYR A 24 13.53 -22.22 -22.58
N LEU A 25 14.52 -22.45 -23.46
CA LEU A 25 14.29 -22.66 -24.88
C LEU A 25 13.57 -23.99 -25.14
N ASN A 26 12.53 -23.94 -25.95
CA ASN A 26 11.92 -25.14 -26.54
C ASN A 26 12.86 -25.78 -27.58
N GLU A 27 12.56 -26.99 -28.02
CA GLU A 27 13.46 -27.75 -28.91
C GLU A 27 13.77 -27.02 -30.23
N ARG A 28 12.78 -26.31 -30.77
CA ARG A 28 12.93 -25.50 -31.97
C ARG A 28 13.87 -24.31 -31.75
N GLU A 29 13.71 -23.60 -30.64
CA GLU A 29 14.53 -22.45 -30.29
C GLU A 29 15.97 -22.85 -29.96
N ARG A 30 16.19 -24.05 -29.41
CA ARG A 30 17.54 -24.61 -29.24
C ARG A 30 18.22 -24.86 -30.59
N ARG A 31 17.49 -25.39 -31.57
CA ARG A 31 18.02 -25.58 -32.94
C ARG A 31 18.29 -24.24 -33.64
N GLU A 32 17.42 -23.25 -33.43
CA GLU A 32 17.60 -21.89 -33.93
C GLU A 32 18.84 -21.22 -33.31
N PHE A 33 19.03 -21.38 -32.00
CA PHE A 33 20.20 -20.88 -31.29
C PHE A 33 21.49 -21.55 -31.80
N ALA A 34 21.49 -22.88 -31.96
CA ALA A 34 22.61 -23.63 -32.50
C ALA A 34 22.96 -23.21 -33.94
N PHE A 35 21.95 -22.94 -34.77
CA PHE A 35 22.13 -22.41 -36.12
C PHE A 35 22.81 -21.03 -36.13
N LEU A 36 22.34 -20.09 -35.29
CA LEU A 36 22.90 -18.75 -35.19
C LEU A 36 24.32 -18.77 -34.61
N GLN A 37 24.59 -19.66 -33.65
CA GLN A 37 25.92 -19.88 -33.10
C GLN A 37 26.89 -20.40 -34.19
N ALA A 38 26.50 -21.42 -34.95
CA ALA A 38 27.32 -21.97 -36.03
C ALA A 38 27.59 -20.96 -37.15
N LYS A 39 26.62 -20.07 -37.43
CA LYS A 39 26.78 -18.95 -38.36
C LYS A 39 27.77 -17.90 -37.84
N LEU A 40 27.80 -17.64 -36.53
CA LEU A 40 28.79 -16.78 -35.87
C LEU A 40 30.20 -17.38 -35.94
N ASP A 41 30.29 -18.71 -35.79
CA ASP A 41 31.54 -19.48 -35.83
C ASP A 41 32.07 -19.72 -37.26
N GLY A 42 31.36 -19.24 -38.28
CA GLY A 42 31.80 -19.26 -39.68
C GLY A 42 31.65 -20.61 -40.38
N GLN A 43 30.81 -21.51 -39.87
CA GLN A 43 30.55 -22.80 -40.50
C GLN A 43 29.64 -22.61 -41.73
N GLN A 44 30.13 -22.97 -42.92
CA GLN A 44 29.47 -22.69 -44.21
C GLN A 44 28.27 -23.61 -44.54
N ASP A 45 28.06 -24.71 -43.81
CA ASP A 45 27.07 -25.74 -44.14
C ASP A 45 25.96 -25.90 -43.08
N VAL A 46 25.21 -24.83 -42.80
CA VAL A 46 24.04 -24.92 -41.91
C VAL A 46 22.77 -24.51 -42.66
N ARG A 47 21.82 -25.45 -42.76
CA ARG A 47 20.51 -25.20 -43.39
C ARG A 47 19.59 -24.47 -42.40
N PRO A 48 18.84 -23.44 -42.84
CA PRO A 48 17.87 -22.78 -41.97
C PRO A 48 16.79 -23.75 -41.51
N VAL A 49 16.31 -23.59 -40.27
CA VAL A 49 15.20 -24.37 -39.72
C VAL A 49 13.93 -24.03 -40.52
N GLU A 50 13.52 -24.92 -41.42
CA GLU A 50 12.26 -24.80 -42.14
C GLU A 50 11.07 -24.89 -41.16
N LYS A 51 9.98 -24.19 -41.51
CA LYS A 51 8.72 -24.25 -40.76
C LYS A 51 8.02 -25.55 -41.12
N GLU A 52 8.13 -26.56 -40.27
CA GLU A 52 7.18 -27.67 -40.27
C GLU A 52 5.83 -27.15 -39.72
N GLU A 53 4.82 -27.16 -40.58
CA GLU A 53 3.41 -27.13 -40.19
C GLU A 53 3.04 -28.56 -39.80
N THR A 54 2.74 -28.79 -38.53
CA THR A 54 2.20 -30.06 -38.04
C THR A 54 0.71 -30.12 -38.39
N ASP A 55 0.40 -30.78 -39.51
CA ASP A 55 -0.93 -31.34 -39.77
C ASP A 55 -0.98 -32.75 -39.18
N GLU A 56 -1.86 -32.97 -38.21
CA GLU A 56 -2.23 -34.30 -37.72
C GLU A 56 -3.17 -34.96 -38.75
N SER A 57 -2.72 -36.04 -39.38
CA SER A 57 -3.59 -37.18 -39.75
C SER A 57 -2.75 -38.39 -40.17
N GLU A 58 -2.91 -39.46 -39.40
CA GLU A 58 -2.17 -40.71 -39.48
C GLU A 58 -2.70 -41.60 -40.62
N TYR A 59 -1.76 -42.23 -41.33
CA TYR A 59 -1.95 -43.16 -42.45
C TYR A 59 -2.32 -44.56 -41.97
N GLN A 60 -3.10 -45.29 -42.77
CA GLN A 60 -2.93 -46.73 -42.90
C GLN A 60 -3.21 -47.16 -44.34
N GLY A 61 -2.18 -47.68 -45.01
CA GLY A 61 -2.27 -48.27 -46.35
C GLY A 61 -2.26 -49.80 -46.28
N PHE A 62 -2.80 -50.45 -47.32
CA PHE A 62 -2.43 -51.81 -47.70
C PHE A 62 -2.66 -52.06 -49.20
N SER A 63 -1.90 -53.03 -49.73
CA SER A 63 -1.75 -53.55 -51.10
C SER A 63 -3.08 -54.03 -51.76
N GLU A 64 -3.23 -54.43 -53.03
CA GLU A 64 -2.39 -55.24 -53.94
C GLU A 64 -3.06 -55.39 -55.34
N SER A 65 -2.26 -55.78 -56.33
CA SER A 65 -2.51 -56.54 -57.60
C SER A 65 -3.87 -56.60 -58.35
N ASN A 66 -3.79 -56.23 -59.64
CA ASN A 66 -4.18 -56.97 -60.87
C ASN A 66 -5.44 -57.88 -60.91
N THR A 67 -6.39 -57.58 -61.81
CA THR A 67 -6.88 -58.47 -62.91
C THR A 67 -7.89 -57.74 -63.82
N GLY A 68 -7.76 -57.89 -65.15
CA GLY A 68 -8.83 -57.62 -66.13
C GLY A 68 -8.42 -57.00 -67.48
N LEU A 69 -7.94 -57.82 -68.43
CA LEU A 69 -7.86 -57.50 -69.88
C LEU A 69 -9.26 -57.53 -70.55
N PRO A 70 -9.47 -57.15 -71.85
CA PRO A 70 -8.84 -56.13 -72.72
C PRO A 70 -9.87 -55.33 -73.59
N SER A 71 -9.42 -54.33 -74.37
CA SER A 71 -10.00 -54.05 -75.70
C SER A 71 -9.02 -53.27 -76.60
N TYR A 72 -9.05 -53.61 -77.89
CA TYR A 72 -8.05 -53.38 -78.93
C TYR A 72 -8.27 -52.11 -79.78
N THR A 73 -7.14 -51.55 -80.25
CA THR A 73 -6.92 -50.78 -81.51
C THR A 73 -7.60 -49.41 -81.64
N ASN A 74 -6.92 -48.34 -82.07
CA ASN A 74 -6.32 -48.18 -83.40
C ASN A 74 -5.14 -47.20 -83.45
N ARG A 75 -4.20 -47.55 -84.33
CA ARG A 75 -3.34 -46.68 -85.17
C ARG A 75 -3.91 -45.25 -85.37
N THR A 76 -3.13 -44.17 -85.47
CA THR A 76 -1.95 -44.02 -86.34
C THR A 76 -1.16 -42.76 -85.99
N ARG A 77 0.16 -42.85 -86.20
CA ARG A 77 1.15 -41.76 -86.20
C ARG A 77 1.42 -41.33 -87.65
N ALA A 78 1.44 -40.03 -87.92
CA ALA A 78 2.14 -39.30 -89.00
C ALA A 78 1.53 -37.88 -89.06
N SER A 79 2.19 -36.74 -89.25
CA SER A 79 3.52 -36.40 -89.73
C SER A 79 3.75 -34.89 -89.44
N ARG A 80 4.87 -34.57 -88.77
CA ARG A 80 5.90 -33.62 -89.23
C ARG A 80 5.44 -32.23 -89.75
N ARG A 81 5.79 -31.17 -89.00
CA ARG A 81 6.61 -30.05 -89.53
C ARG A 81 7.08 -29.09 -88.42
N THR A 82 8.38 -28.90 -88.44
CA THR A 82 9.21 -27.88 -87.79
C THR A 82 8.80 -26.45 -88.13
N SER A 83 8.76 -25.57 -87.13
CA SER A 83 9.27 -24.20 -87.25
C SER A 83 9.68 -23.66 -85.86
N GLN A 84 10.89 -23.10 -85.78
CA GLN A 84 11.43 -22.43 -84.59
C GLN A 84 11.18 -20.92 -84.66
N SER A 85 11.23 -20.29 -83.48
CA SER A 85 11.46 -18.85 -83.16
C SER A 85 10.22 -17.95 -83.24
N GLN A 86 9.82 -17.11 -82.27
CA GLN A 86 10.48 -16.45 -81.12
C GLN A 86 9.47 -16.14 -79.97
N PRO A 87 9.92 -15.77 -78.76
CA PRO A 87 9.09 -15.69 -77.55
C PRO A 87 8.41 -14.32 -77.37
N LYS A 88 7.11 -14.30 -77.03
CA LYS A 88 6.45 -13.11 -76.48
C LYS A 88 6.58 -13.10 -74.96
N ALA A 89 7.27 -12.09 -74.45
CA ALA A 89 7.44 -11.80 -73.04
C ALA A 89 6.07 -11.70 -72.32
N LYS A 90 5.89 -12.50 -71.26
CA LYS A 90 4.76 -12.38 -70.34
C LYS A 90 5.09 -11.28 -69.32
N LEU A 91 4.30 -10.20 -69.33
CA LEU A 91 4.28 -9.20 -68.27
C LEU A 91 4.00 -9.87 -66.91
N PRO A 92 4.75 -9.54 -65.84
CA PRO A 92 4.52 -10.14 -64.53
C PRO A 92 3.22 -9.62 -63.92
N LYS A 93 2.31 -10.53 -63.55
CA LYS A 93 1.13 -10.22 -62.75
C LYS A 93 1.58 -9.63 -61.41
N GLN A 94 1.19 -8.39 -61.11
CA GLN A 94 1.35 -7.79 -59.78
C GLN A 94 0.66 -8.66 -58.72
N LYS A 95 1.45 -9.25 -57.81
CA LYS A 95 0.93 -9.86 -56.59
C LYS A 95 0.36 -8.75 -55.70
N LYS A 96 -0.96 -8.76 -55.47
CA LYS A 96 -1.61 -7.92 -54.45
C LYS A 96 -0.93 -8.19 -53.10
N GLN A 97 -0.36 -7.14 -52.49
CA GLN A 97 0.17 -7.21 -51.14
C GLN A 97 -0.96 -7.58 -50.17
N LYS A 98 -0.90 -8.78 -49.57
CA LYS A 98 -1.77 -9.15 -48.44
C LYS A 98 -1.45 -8.19 -47.30
N LYS A 99 -2.40 -7.31 -46.94
CA LYS A 99 -2.32 -6.49 -45.73
C LYS A 99 -2.05 -7.42 -44.53
N LYS A 100 -0.86 -7.31 -43.92
CA LYS A 100 -0.57 -8.01 -42.67
C LYS A 100 -1.61 -7.53 -41.64
N ARG A 101 -2.47 -8.44 -41.16
CA ARG A 101 -3.40 -8.17 -40.06
C ARG A 101 -2.54 -7.79 -38.84
N GLY A 102 -2.38 -6.50 -38.57
CA GLY A 102 -1.81 -6.01 -37.33
C GLY A 102 -2.61 -6.62 -36.18
N PHE A 103 -1.94 -7.39 -35.34
CA PHE A 103 -2.53 -8.13 -34.23
C PHE A 103 -3.38 -7.19 -33.36
N ARG A 104 -4.55 -7.64 -32.89
CA ARG A 104 -5.59 -6.81 -32.23
C ARG A 104 -5.19 -6.27 -30.83
N PHE A 105 -3.89 -6.21 -30.50
CA PHE A 105 -3.40 -5.74 -29.21
C PHE A 105 -3.89 -4.33 -28.88
N LYS A 106 -4.01 -3.41 -29.85
CA LYS A 106 -4.58 -2.08 -29.59
C LYS A 106 -6.02 -2.12 -29.10
N ARG A 107 -6.83 -3.06 -29.60
CA ARG A 107 -8.20 -3.28 -29.11
C ARG A 107 -8.17 -3.95 -27.75
N LEU A 108 -7.30 -4.94 -27.54
CA LEU A 108 -7.14 -5.60 -26.25
C LEU A 108 -6.74 -4.62 -25.13
N PHE A 109 -5.74 -3.76 -25.38
CA PHE A 109 -5.34 -2.70 -24.45
C PHE A 109 -6.42 -1.64 -24.26
N ALA A 110 -7.20 -1.31 -25.29
CA ALA A 110 -8.36 -0.42 -25.14
C ALA A 110 -9.47 -1.05 -24.27
N TRP A 111 -9.76 -2.35 -24.46
CA TRP A 111 -10.70 -3.10 -23.62
C TRP A 111 -10.19 -3.24 -22.18
N LEU A 112 -8.89 -3.48 -21.99
CA LEU A 112 -8.27 -3.53 -20.66
C LEU A 112 -8.30 -2.16 -19.97
N GLY A 113 -7.99 -1.08 -20.70
CA GLY A 113 -8.09 0.28 -20.20
C GLY A 113 -9.53 0.67 -19.85
N MET A 114 -10.51 0.26 -20.66
CA MET A 114 -11.93 0.45 -20.37
C MET A 114 -12.37 -0.33 -19.12
N LEU A 115 -11.91 -1.58 -18.97
CA LEU A 115 -12.18 -2.38 -17.77
C LEU A 115 -11.61 -1.71 -16.51
N LEU A 116 -10.34 -1.27 -16.56
CA LEU A 116 -9.71 -0.55 -15.45
C LEU A 116 -10.44 0.75 -15.11
N LEU A 117 -10.91 1.49 -16.13
CA LEU A 117 -11.74 2.68 -15.94
C LEU A 117 -13.06 2.34 -15.24
N CYS A 118 -13.76 1.29 -15.69
CA CYS A 118 -15.01 0.85 -15.07
C CYS A 118 -14.80 0.44 -13.60
N VAL A 119 -13.70 -0.25 -13.29
CA VAL A 119 -13.33 -0.61 -11.91
C VAL A 119 -13.05 0.65 -11.08
N ALA A 120 -12.30 1.62 -11.62
CA ALA A 120 -12.03 2.88 -10.94
C ALA A 120 -13.30 3.68 -10.66
N VAL A 121 -14.22 3.77 -11.62
CA VAL A 121 -15.53 4.41 -11.45
C VAL A 121 -16.35 3.68 -10.40
N GLY A 122 -16.40 2.35 -10.43
CA GLY A 122 -17.09 1.53 -9.42
C GLY A 122 -16.56 1.77 -8.00
N MET A 123 -15.24 1.86 -7.83
CA MET A 123 -14.61 2.21 -6.55
C MET A 123 -15.01 3.60 -6.07
N ILE A 124 -15.00 4.61 -6.95
CA ILE A 124 -15.40 5.98 -6.60
C ILE A 124 -16.86 6.00 -6.16
N VAL A 125 -17.75 5.30 -6.86
CA VAL A 125 -19.17 5.21 -6.49
C VAL A 125 -19.35 4.55 -5.12
N MET A 126 -18.67 3.42 -4.86
CA MET A 126 -18.72 2.74 -3.56
C MET A 126 -18.15 3.60 -2.44
N PHE A 127 -17.04 4.30 -2.69
CA PHE A 127 -16.45 5.25 -1.75
C PHE A 127 -17.41 6.38 -1.41
N LEU A 128 -18.01 7.02 -2.41
CA LEU A 128 -19.01 8.08 -2.20
C LEU A 128 -20.23 7.57 -1.45
N LYS A 129 -20.68 6.34 -1.73
CA LYS A 129 -21.77 5.69 -1.00
C LYS A 129 -21.42 5.51 0.48
N GLY A 130 -20.21 5.05 0.78
CA GLY A 130 -19.72 4.90 2.17
C GLY A 130 -19.54 6.22 2.90
N PHE A 131 -19.02 7.23 2.22
CA PHE A 131 -18.88 8.57 2.75
C PHE A 131 -20.25 9.21 3.05
N GLN A 132 -21.21 9.05 2.15
CA GLN A 132 -22.56 9.54 2.33
C GLN A 132 -23.29 8.79 3.45
N SER A 133 -23.18 7.47 3.52
CA SER A 133 -23.85 6.67 4.55
C SER A 133 -23.34 6.94 5.96
N ALA A 134 -22.09 7.37 6.10
CA ALA A 134 -21.50 7.79 7.36
C ALA A 134 -21.79 9.26 7.71
N SER A 135 -22.20 10.06 6.72
CA SER A 135 -22.52 11.47 6.93
C SER A 135 -23.84 11.60 7.70
N PRO A 136 -23.89 12.39 8.80
CA PRO A 136 -25.10 12.56 9.59
C PRO A 136 -26.23 13.31 8.87
N ASN A 137 -25.94 13.93 7.73
CA ASN A 137 -26.94 14.57 6.89
C ASN A 137 -27.61 13.61 5.88
N SER A 138 -27.28 12.31 5.91
CA SER A 138 -27.90 11.31 5.03
C SER A 138 -29.09 10.61 5.69
N SER A 139 -30.06 10.16 4.88
CA SER A 139 -31.26 9.45 5.35
C SER A 139 -30.99 8.07 5.97
N SER A 140 -29.75 7.58 5.85
CA SER A 140 -29.29 6.28 6.36
C SER A 140 -28.12 6.40 7.36
N GLY A 141 -27.76 7.62 7.76
CA GLY A 141 -26.63 7.87 8.66
C GLY A 141 -26.94 7.55 10.12
N PRO A 142 -25.91 7.31 10.97
CA PRO A 142 -26.11 7.21 12.41
C PRO A 142 -26.69 8.52 12.94
N LYS A 143 -27.85 8.45 13.61
CA LYS A 143 -28.57 9.65 14.10
C LYS A 143 -27.81 10.43 15.18
N ASP A 144 -26.79 9.80 15.77
CA ASP A 144 -26.00 10.33 16.90
C ASP A 144 -24.55 10.67 16.53
N ALA A 145 -24.14 10.52 15.26
CA ALA A 145 -22.79 10.85 14.83
C ALA A 145 -22.67 12.36 14.51
N LYS A 146 -21.72 13.08 15.14
CA LYS A 146 -21.36 14.43 14.69
C LYS A 146 -20.47 14.31 13.44
N ALA A 147 -20.70 15.15 12.44
CA ALA A 147 -19.87 15.16 11.24
C ALA A 147 -18.43 15.52 11.62
N ALA A 148 -17.45 14.80 11.07
CA ALA A 148 -16.05 15.16 11.22
C ALA A 148 -15.83 16.61 10.74
N GLN A 149 -15.48 17.51 11.65
CA GLN A 149 -15.19 18.91 11.32
C GLN A 149 -13.70 19.05 11.07
N VAL A 150 -13.34 19.52 9.86
CA VAL A 150 -11.95 19.79 9.53
C VAL A 150 -11.51 21.07 10.22
N GLU A 151 -10.48 20.97 11.04
CA GLU A 151 -9.84 22.10 11.72
C GLU A 151 -8.91 22.85 10.76
N VAL A 152 -8.65 24.12 11.06
CA VAL A 152 -7.60 24.87 10.36
C VAL A 152 -6.26 24.25 10.69
N PHE A 153 -5.53 23.78 9.68
CA PHE A 153 -4.23 23.12 9.85
C PHE A 153 -3.22 23.64 8.84
N ASN A 154 -2.16 24.29 9.32
CA ASN A 154 -1.13 24.93 8.48
C ASN A 154 -0.01 23.95 8.15
N GLY A 155 -0.38 22.92 7.38
CA GLY A 155 0.51 21.81 7.02
C GLY A 155 1.77 22.26 6.26
N GLN A 156 2.92 21.71 6.65
CA GLN A 156 4.22 21.97 6.05
C GLN A 156 4.76 20.72 5.35
N ASP A 157 5.40 20.91 4.20
CA ASP A 157 6.02 19.82 3.45
C ASP A 157 7.35 19.41 4.08
N THR A 158 7.62 18.11 4.03
CA THR A 158 8.87 17.49 4.50
C THR A 158 9.80 17.17 3.34
N ARG A 159 11.11 17.08 3.60
CA ARG A 159 12.11 16.79 2.57
C ARG A 159 12.10 15.34 2.08
N ASP A 160 11.70 14.42 2.95
CA ASP A 160 11.64 12.99 2.65
C ASP A 160 10.29 12.40 3.08
N GLY A 161 9.48 12.02 2.10
CA GLY A 161 8.13 11.54 2.32
C GLY A 161 7.16 12.63 2.78
N VAL A 162 6.07 12.20 3.39
CA VAL A 162 4.99 13.03 3.92
C VAL A 162 4.68 12.62 5.34
N ASN A 163 4.80 13.56 6.27
CA ASN A 163 4.42 13.37 7.67
C ASN A 163 2.93 13.64 7.89
N ILE A 164 2.25 12.67 8.49
CA ILE A 164 0.83 12.71 8.86
C ILE A 164 0.73 12.55 10.38
N LEU A 165 0.19 13.55 11.07
CA LEU A 165 -0.11 13.51 12.49
C LEU A 165 -1.38 12.68 12.74
N ILE A 166 -1.30 11.66 13.58
CA ILE A 166 -2.43 10.83 13.97
C ILE A 166 -2.69 11.12 15.45
N LEU A 167 -3.89 11.59 15.74
CA LEU A 167 -4.34 11.94 17.08
C LEU A 167 -5.48 11.01 17.48
N GLY A 168 -5.31 10.31 18.61
CA GLY A 168 -6.38 9.58 19.26
C GLY A 168 -7.00 10.42 20.37
N THR A 169 -8.32 10.60 20.33
CA THR A 169 -9.07 11.33 21.36
C THR A 169 -9.99 10.42 22.15
N ASP A 170 -10.17 10.72 23.42
CA ASP A 170 -11.07 9.99 24.32
C ASP A 170 -12.52 10.51 24.30
N GLY A 171 -12.85 11.42 23.37
CA GLY A 171 -14.17 12.01 23.23
C GLY A 171 -15.27 10.96 23.16
N ARG A 172 -16.14 10.94 24.18
CA ARG A 172 -17.31 10.06 24.24
C ARG A 172 -18.50 10.71 23.54
N ILE A 173 -19.45 9.89 23.09
CA ILE A 173 -20.71 10.38 22.49
C ILE A 173 -21.37 11.35 23.49
N GLY A 174 -21.56 12.60 23.08
CA GLY A 174 -22.20 13.65 23.88
C GLY A 174 -21.26 14.57 24.66
N GLN A 175 -19.95 14.34 24.69
CA GLN A 175 -19.00 15.29 25.31
C GLN A 175 -18.67 16.46 24.38
N ASP A 176 -18.50 17.65 24.97
CA ASP A 176 -18.01 18.83 24.26
C ASP A 176 -16.50 18.71 23.98
N SER A 177 -16.08 19.09 22.78
CA SER A 177 -14.69 18.92 22.34
C SER A 177 -13.67 19.72 23.16
N SER A 178 -14.12 20.69 23.95
CA SER A 178 -13.30 21.53 24.82
C SER A 178 -12.74 20.80 26.05
N GLU A 179 -13.29 19.63 26.41
CA GLU A 179 -12.79 18.80 27.52
C GLU A 179 -12.02 17.57 27.03
N THR A 180 -11.93 17.38 25.71
CA THR A 180 -11.32 16.20 25.10
C THR A 180 -9.80 16.28 25.14
N ARG A 181 -9.15 15.20 25.57
CA ARG A 181 -7.69 15.10 25.58
C ARG A 181 -7.20 14.17 24.48
N THR A 182 -5.99 14.45 23.99
CA THR A 182 -5.29 13.50 23.13
C THR A 182 -4.44 12.54 23.97
N ASP A 183 -4.81 11.27 23.90
CA ASP A 183 -4.17 10.18 24.63
C ASP A 183 -3.21 9.37 23.76
N SER A 184 -3.15 9.70 22.46
CA SER A 184 -2.28 9.11 21.47
C SER A 184 -1.85 10.17 20.48
N VAL A 185 -0.54 10.46 20.46
CA VAL A 185 0.07 11.39 19.52
C VAL A 185 1.10 10.61 18.71
N MET A 186 0.82 10.39 17.42
CA MET A 186 1.71 9.66 16.53
C MET A 186 1.98 10.47 15.27
N VAL A 187 3.18 10.31 14.68
CA VAL A 187 3.48 10.84 13.35
C VAL A 187 3.87 9.68 12.46
N LEU A 188 3.11 9.51 11.37
CA LEU A 188 3.38 8.53 10.33
C LEU A 188 4.06 9.24 9.15
N ASN A 189 5.27 8.81 8.81
CA ASN A 189 5.93 9.18 7.57
C ASN A 189 5.63 8.12 6.50
N VAL A 190 5.13 8.57 5.35
CA VAL A 190 4.85 7.73 4.19
C VAL A 190 5.60 8.25 2.96
N SER A 191 5.79 7.38 1.96
CA SER A 191 6.41 7.75 0.68
C SER A 191 7.83 8.30 0.78
N GLY A 192 8.58 7.90 1.81
CA GLY A 192 10.01 8.18 1.94
C GLY A 192 10.85 7.50 0.84
N LYS A 193 12.04 8.04 0.57
CA LYS A 193 12.96 7.54 -0.46
C LYS A 193 13.39 6.09 -0.25
N ASP A 194 13.46 5.64 0.99
CA ASP A 194 13.78 4.27 1.38
C ASP A 194 12.60 3.30 1.25
N LYS A 195 11.42 3.80 0.84
CA LYS A 195 10.20 3.03 0.62
C LYS A 195 9.79 2.21 1.83
N LYS A 196 10.01 2.73 3.04
CA LYS A 196 9.50 2.15 4.29
C LYS A 196 8.47 3.07 4.91
N LEU A 197 7.57 2.52 5.72
CA LEU A 197 6.74 3.33 6.62
C LEU A 197 7.52 3.58 7.90
N LYS A 198 7.38 4.78 8.46
CA LYS A 198 8.00 5.12 9.73
C LYS A 198 6.98 5.73 10.66
N LEU A 199 6.94 5.23 11.88
CA LEU A 199 5.95 5.62 12.87
C LEU A 199 6.66 6.04 14.16
N VAL A 200 6.51 7.30 14.53
CA VAL A 200 6.93 7.77 15.85
C VAL A 200 5.71 8.01 16.72
N SER A 201 5.76 7.53 17.95
CA SER A 201 4.73 7.76 18.97
C SER A 201 5.32 8.63 20.07
N PHE A 202 4.62 9.71 20.42
CA PHE A 202 5.00 10.60 21.51
C PHE A 202 4.13 10.28 22.73
N MET A 203 4.78 10.01 23.86
CA MET A 203 4.07 9.84 25.12
C MET A 203 3.40 11.16 25.53
N ARG A 204 2.19 11.07 26.06
CA ARG A 204 1.35 12.22 26.39
C ARG A 204 1.97 13.13 27.47
N ASP A 205 2.68 12.51 28.42
CA ASP A 205 3.25 13.20 29.59
C ASP A 205 4.64 13.77 29.32
N ASN A 206 5.10 13.76 28.06
CA ASN A 206 6.37 14.39 27.69
C ASN A 206 6.32 15.90 27.94
N LEU A 207 7.32 16.43 28.63
CA LEU A 207 7.47 17.85 28.88
C LEU A 207 7.90 18.57 27.61
N VAL A 208 7.11 19.56 27.24
CA VAL A 208 7.26 20.33 26.02
C VAL A 208 7.09 21.82 26.29
N TYR A 209 7.72 22.60 25.44
CA TYR A 209 7.45 24.02 25.30
C TYR A 209 6.17 24.22 24.49
N ILE A 210 5.23 25.01 25.00
CA ILE A 210 4.01 25.42 24.32
C ILE A 210 4.05 26.95 24.16
N ASP A 211 4.11 27.42 22.91
CA ASP A 211 4.12 28.85 22.62
C ASP A 211 2.86 29.56 23.17
N GLY A 212 3.09 30.68 23.85
CA GLY A 212 2.08 31.45 24.58
C GLY A 212 1.77 30.96 26.01
N TYR A 213 2.23 29.77 26.41
CA TYR A 213 1.88 29.15 27.71
C TYR A 213 3.11 28.77 28.56
N SER A 214 4.18 28.33 27.92
CA SER A 214 5.45 28.02 28.58
C SER A 214 6.27 29.27 28.85
N GLN A 215 7.04 29.24 29.93
CA GLN A 215 7.93 30.34 30.26
C GLN A 215 9.15 30.38 29.34
N VAL A 216 9.69 31.59 29.13
CA VAL A 216 11.00 31.80 28.50
C VAL A 216 11.89 32.53 29.50
N ILE A 217 12.85 31.81 30.08
CA ILE A 217 13.74 32.32 31.12
C ILE A 217 15.14 32.49 30.51
N ASN A 218 15.70 33.70 30.58
CA ASN A 218 17.01 34.03 30.02
C ASN A 218 17.16 33.64 28.53
N GLY A 219 16.09 33.78 27.75
CA GLY A 219 16.05 33.40 26.33
C GLY A 219 15.92 31.90 26.07
N GLN A 220 15.77 31.07 27.10
CA GLN A 220 15.56 29.63 26.97
C GLN A 220 14.09 29.26 27.17
N LYS A 221 13.52 28.64 26.14
CA LYS A 221 12.19 28.02 26.15
C LYS A 221 12.16 26.92 27.23
N GLN A 222 11.28 27.05 28.21
CA GLN A 222 11.08 26.03 29.24
C GLN A 222 10.15 24.93 28.73
N THR A 223 10.46 23.69 29.06
CA THR A 223 9.62 22.53 28.78
C THR A 223 8.87 22.18 30.06
N ASP A 224 7.75 22.86 30.28
CA ASP A 224 7.10 22.95 31.58
C ASP A 224 5.63 22.48 31.56
N HIS A 225 5.12 22.11 30.38
CA HIS A 225 3.79 21.55 30.19
C HIS A 225 3.85 20.17 29.54
N LYS A 226 2.85 19.34 29.84
CA LYS A 226 2.68 18.03 29.19
C LYS A 226 2.20 18.18 27.75
N LEU A 227 2.61 17.27 26.88
CA LEU A 227 2.24 17.28 25.46
C LEU A 227 0.72 17.20 25.22
N ASN A 228 -0.02 16.40 25.98
CA ASN A 228 -1.47 16.29 25.80
C ASN A 228 -2.22 17.61 26.02
N LEU A 229 -1.70 18.50 26.88
CA LEU A 229 -2.28 19.81 27.14
C LEU A 229 -2.32 20.67 25.88
N ALA A 230 -1.40 20.47 24.94
CA ALA A 230 -1.36 21.23 23.68
C ALA A 230 -2.66 21.10 22.89
N TYR A 231 -3.26 19.92 22.85
CA TYR A 231 -4.54 19.71 22.14
C TYR A 231 -5.69 20.43 22.86
N GLU A 232 -5.80 20.25 24.17
CA GLU A 232 -6.85 20.86 25.00
C GLU A 232 -6.84 22.40 24.88
N LEU A 233 -5.66 23.02 24.94
CA LEU A 233 -5.51 24.46 24.75
C LEU A 233 -5.93 24.90 23.34
N GLY A 234 -5.59 24.12 22.32
CA GLY A 234 -5.92 24.44 20.93
C GLY A 234 -7.43 24.37 20.68
N GLU A 235 -8.11 23.41 21.32
CA GLU A 235 -9.57 23.32 21.27
C GLU A 235 -10.24 24.54 21.93
N GLN A 236 -9.72 24.98 23.07
CA GLN A 236 -10.21 26.18 23.77
C GLN A 236 -9.96 27.46 22.96
N GLU A 237 -8.89 27.53 22.19
CA GLU A 237 -8.52 28.67 21.35
C GLU A 237 -9.07 28.58 19.92
N GLY A 238 -10.35 28.25 19.78
CA GLY A 238 -11.04 28.29 18.50
C GLY A 238 -10.95 26.99 17.69
N LYS A 239 -10.93 25.83 18.37
CA LYS A 239 -11.00 24.49 17.76
C LYS A 239 -9.85 24.20 16.81
N GLN A 240 -8.64 24.42 17.32
CA GLN A 240 -7.37 24.23 16.62
C GLN A 240 -6.47 23.26 17.38
N GLY A 241 -7.04 22.22 18.01
CA GLY A 241 -6.30 21.23 18.79
C GLY A 241 -5.18 20.56 17.97
N ALA A 242 -5.49 20.10 16.76
CA ALA A 242 -4.50 19.44 15.89
C ALA A 242 -3.38 20.40 15.45
N GLU A 243 -3.71 21.64 15.12
CA GLU A 243 -2.74 22.67 14.74
C GLU A 243 -1.83 23.08 15.90
N ARG A 244 -2.34 23.13 17.13
CA ARG A 244 -1.50 23.41 18.31
C ARG A 244 -0.53 22.27 18.57
N VAL A 245 -0.96 21.01 18.49
CA VAL A 245 -0.05 19.85 18.58
C VAL A 245 1.01 19.91 17.47
N ARG A 246 0.63 20.26 16.23
CA ARG A 246 1.58 20.44 15.11
C ARG A 246 2.67 21.45 15.44
N LYS A 247 2.30 22.62 15.98
CA LYS A 247 3.26 23.67 16.37
C LYS A 247 4.19 23.18 17.49
N VAL A 248 3.65 22.52 18.51
CA VAL A 248 4.43 21.98 19.62
C VAL A 248 5.44 20.93 19.13
N LEU A 249 5.03 20.01 18.26
CA LEU A 249 5.96 19.03 17.68
C LEU A 249 7.03 19.70 16.80
N LYS A 250 6.69 20.80 16.10
CA LYS A 250 7.68 21.60 15.38
C LYS A 250 8.66 22.29 16.31
N ASP A 251 8.19 22.94 17.37
CA ASP A 251 9.03 23.70 18.30
C ASP A 251 9.98 22.82 19.13
N ASN A 252 9.53 21.61 19.50
CA ASN A 252 10.27 20.74 20.42
C ASN A 252 11.07 19.66 19.69
N PHE A 253 10.57 19.16 18.56
CA PHE A 253 11.16 18.03 17.83
C PHE A 253 11.54 18.35 16.38
N ASP A 254 11.34 19.61 15.95
CA ASP A 254 11.58 20.10 14.60
C ASP A 254 10.90 19.26 13.49
N LEU A 255 9.68 18.80 13.78
CA LEU A 255 8.87 18.05 12.83
C LEU A 255 8.01 18.97 11.97
N ASP A 256 8.25 18.94 10.65
CA ASP A 256 7.30 19.46 9.68
C ASP A 256 6.23 18.39 9.41
N ILE A 257 4.96 18.80 9.46
CA ILE A 257 3.82 17.88 9.39
C ILE A 257 2.82 18.48 8.40
N LYS A 258 2.43 17.68 7.40
CA LYS A 258 1.60 18.15 6.29
C LYS A 258 0.12 17.95 6.53
N TYR A 259 -0.23 16.77 7.05
CA TYR A 259 -1.61 16.37 7.26
C TYR A 259 -1.83 15.91 8.69
N TYR A 260 -3.10 15.89 9.10
CA TYR A 260 -3.50 15.26 10.35
C TYR A 260 -4.70 14.33 10.15
N ALA A 261 -4.88 13.38 11.05
CA ALA A 261 -6.05 12.53 11.16
C ALA A 261 -6.40 12.38 12.65
N LEU A 262 -7.56 12.92 13.03
CA LEU A 262 -8.12 12.83 14.36
C LEU A 262 -9.13 11.68 14.41
N VAL A 263 -8.88 10.70 15.27
CA VAL A 263 -9.65 9.46 15.35
C VAL A 263 -10.15 9.29 16.78
N ASP A 264 -11.47 9.30 16.95
CA ASP A 264 -12.10 8.93 18.22
C ASP A 264 -12.30 7.41 18.33
N PHE A 265 -12.76 6.96 19.49
CA PHE A 265 -12.97 5.54 19.79
C PHE A 265 -13.99 4.87 18.87
N GLN A 266 -15.10 5.56 18.56
CA GLN A 266 -16.17 5.01 17.73
C GLN A 266 -15.71 4.91 16.27
N ALA A 267 -15.06 5.96 15.77
CA ALA A 267 -14.46 6.01 14.44
C ALA A 267 -13.41 4.91 14.28
N PHE A 268 -12.54 4.71 15.29
CA PHE A 268 -11.55 3.65 15.28
C PHE A 268 -12.20 2.26 15.19
N ALA A 269 -13.09 1.91 16.11
CA ALA A 269 -13.70 0.57 16.12
C ALA A 269 -14.51 0.31 14.84
N THR A 270 -15.31 1.30 14.43
CA THR A 270 -16.08 1.23 13.19
C THR A 270 -15.18 1.06 11.97
N ALA A 271 -14.04 1.76 11.93
CA ALA A 271 -13.06 1.62 10.85
C ALA A 271 -12.50 0.21 10.77
N ILE A 272 -12.09 -0.34 11.90
CA ILE A 272 -11.55 -1.70 11.98
C ILE A 272 -12.59 -2.72 11.55
N ASP A 273 -13.81 -2.69 12.10
CA ASP A 273 -14.84 -3.66 11.76
C ASP A 273 -15.29 -3.56 10.30
N THR A 274 -15.24 -2.37 9.71
CA THR A 274 -15.62 -2.19 8.30
C THR A 274 -14.49 -2.61 7.36
N LEU A 275 -13.22 -2.37 7.71
CA LEU A 275 -12.06 -2.76 6.88
C LEU A 275 -11.68 -4.23 7.05
N PHE A 276 -11.88 -4.77 8.26
CA PHE A 276 -11.50 -6.12 8.69
C PHE A 276 -12.68 -6.78 9.41
N PRO A 277 -13.73 -7.23 8.68
CA PRO A 277 -14.91 -7.83 9.30
C PRO A 277 -14.59 -9.10 10.11
N ASP A 278 -13.49 -9.80 9.77
CA ASP A 278 -12.99 -10.97 10.51
C ASP A 278 -12.04 -10.59 11.66
N GLY A 279 -11.84 -9.29 11.91
CA GLY A 279 -10.89 -8.74 12.86
C GLY A 279 -9.46 -8.64 12.33
N VAL A 280 -8.61 -7.99 13.12
CA VAL A 280 -7.17 -7.79 12.87
C VAL A 280 -6.39 -8.84 13.67
N THR A 281 -5.49 -9.56 13.01
CA THR A 281 -4.55 -10.45 13.69
C THR A 281 -3.55 -9.63 14.49
N ILE A 282 -3.47 -9.85 15.80
CA ILE A 282 -2.48 -9.20 16.65
C ILE A 282 -1.86 -10.22 17.60
N ASP A 283 -0.55 -10.09 17.79
CA ASP A 283 0.20 -10.87 18.78
C ASP A 283 0.20 -10.08 20.10
N ALA A 284 -0.85 -10.24 20.91
CA ALA A 284 -1.04 -9.42 22.10
C ALA A 284 0.10 -9.63 23.10
N GLN A 285 0.69 -8.52 23.55
CA GLN A 285 1.83 -8.47 24.45
C GLN A 285 1.47 -7.62 25.67
N PHE A 286 1.53 -8.26 26.82
CA PHE A 286 1.45 -7.61 28.12
C PHE A 286 2.80 -7.66 28.81
N SER A 287 3.05 -6.72 29.70
CA SER A 287 4.24 -6.74 30.55
C SER A 287 4.05 -7.72 31.72
N THR A 288 4.71 -7.43 32.83
CA THR A 288 4.49 -8.05 34.12
C THR A 288 3.45 -7.27 34.93
N LEU A 289 2.85 -7.92 35.93
CA LEU A 289 2.10 -7.29 37.00
C LEU A 289 2.71 -7.76 38.32
N ASN A 290 3.26 -6.83 39.10
CA ASN A 290 4.04 -7.16 40.29
C ASN A 290 5.22 -8.12 39.99
N GLY A 291 5.85 -7.97 38.82
CA GLY A 291 6.96 -8.82 38.38
C GLY A 291 6.55 -10.20 37.84
N VAL A 292 5.26 -10.53 37.78
CA VAL A 292 4.75 -11.78 37.19
C VAL A 292 4.24 -11.53 35.78
N PRO A 293 4.68 -12.28 34.75
CA PRO A 293 4.18 -12.11 33.38
C PRO A 293 2.66 -12.22 33.29
N VAL A 294 2.01 -11.24 32.65
CA VAL A 294 0.57 -11.23 32.43
C VAL A 294 0.26 -12.08 31.21
N THR A 295 -0.43 -13.21 31.42
CA THR A 295 -0.87 -14.12 30.34
C THR A 295 -2.27 -13.82 29.83
N GLU A 296 -3.07 -13.11 30.63
CA GLU A 296 -4.38 -12.60 30.24
C GLU A 296 -4.70 -11.33 31.05
N ALA A 297 -5.36 -10.38 30.42
CA ALA A 297 -5.76 -9.12 31.02
C ALA A 297 -7.27 -8.92 30.86
N THR A 298 -7.93 -8.56 31.94
CA THR A 298 -9.32 -8.07 31.90
C THR A 298 -9.28 -6.58 31.58
N VAL A 299 -9.89 -6.19 30.46
CA VAL A 299 -9.95 -4.80 30.01
C VAL A 299 -11.40 -4.34 30.01
N GLY A 300 -11.63 -3.06 30.31
CA GLY A 300 -12.95 -2.44 30.16
C GLY A 300 -13.39 -2.44 28.70
N ASP A 301 -14.70 -2.56 28.48
CA ASP A 301 -15.34 -2.40 27.18
C ASP A 301 -16.06 -1.06 27.12
N ASP A 302 -15.26 -0.01 26.96
CA ASP A 302 -15.73 1.37 27.04
C ASP A 302 -16.73 1.76 25.94
N LEU A 303 -16.71 1.10 24.78
CA LEU A 303 -17.67 1.36 23.71
C LEU A 303 -19.08 0.89 24.08
N HIS A 304 -19.18 -0.13 24.94
CA HIS A 304 -20.45 -0.67 25.42
C HIS A 304 -20.73 -0.27 26.88
N ALA A 305 -19.91 0.61 27.45
CA ALA A 305 -20.16 1.16 28.78
C ALA A 305 -21.37 2.10 28.74
N THR A 306 -22.27 1.90 29.70
CA THR A 306 -23.43 2.77 29.96
C THR A 306 -23.22 3.51 31.27
N GLU A 307 -24.13 4.42 31.64
CA GLU A 307 -24.07 5.12 32.93
C GLU A 307 -24.09 4.14 34.12
N THR A 308 -24.65 2.95 33.95
CA THR A 308 -24.86 1.97 35.03
C THR A 308 -23.98 0.73 34.91
N GLU A 309 -23.40 0.46 33.75
CA GLU A 309 -22.65 -0.77 33.50
C GLU A 309 -21.34 -0.49 32.77
N SER A 310 -20.25 -1.07 33.26
CA SER A 310 -18.95 -1.08 32.58
C SER A 310 -18.60 -2.53 32.25
N PRO A 311 -18.99 -3.03 31.06
CA PRO A 311 -18.66 -4.38 30.66
C PRO A 311 -17.14 -4.55 30.59
N THR A 312 -16.68 -5.79 30.74
CA THR A 312 -15.28 -6.14 30.62
C THR A 312 -15.11 -7.28 29.63
N GLN A 313 -13.93 -7.37 29.05
CA GLN A 313 -13.52 -8.48 28.19
C GLN A 313 -12.14 -8.96 28.59
N THR A 314 -11.86 -10.24 28.34
CA THR A 314 -10.54 -10.82 28.61
C THR A 314 -9.74 -10.94 27.33
N ILE A 315 -8.53 -10.40 27.34
CA ILE A 315 -7.58 -10.49 26.23
C ILE A 315 -6.41 -11.36 26.68
N ARG A 316 -6.11 -12.41 25.93
CA ARG A 316 -4.99 -13.32 26.22
C ARG A 316 -3.71 -12.84 25.55
N ALA A 317 -2.55 -13.10 26.15
CA ALA A 317 -1.28 -12.91 25.47
C ALA A 317 -1.15 -13.87 24.28
N GLY A 318 -0.46 -13.43 23.22
CA GLY A 318 -0.23 -14.19 22.00
C GLY A 318 -1.13 -13.81 20.83
N LYS A 319 -0.98 -14.55 19.72
CA LYS A 319 -1.70 -14.31 18.47
C LYS A 319 -3.19 -14.60 18.60
N GLN A 320 -4.01 -13.60 18.29
CA GLN A 320 -5.46 -13.72 18.21
C GLN A 320 -6.06 -12.74 17.20
N GLN A 321 -7.31 -12.97 16.82
CA GLN A 321 -8.12 -12.02 16.04
C GLN A 321 -8.83 -11.07 17.00
N MET A 322 -8.75 -9.78 16.73
CA MET A 322 -9.49 -8.75 17.48
C MET A 322 -10.36 -7.93 16.56
N ASN A 323 -11.63 -7.78 16.91
CA ASN A 323 -12.52 -6.80 16.28
C ASN A 323 -12.18 -5.38 16.75
N GLY A 324 -12.88 -4.37 16.24
CA GLY A 324 -12.64 -2.96 16.54
C GLY A 324 -12.70 -2.63 18.02
N SER A 325 -13.68 -3.16 18.76
CA SER A 325 -13.79 -2.93 20.21
C SER A 325 -12.66 -3.62 20.98
N THR A 326 -12.38 -4.90 20.73
CA THR A 326 -11.29 -5.62 21.40
C THR A 326 -9.93 -4.98 21.13
N LEU A 327 -9.68 -4.53 19.89
CA LEU A 327 -8.44 -3.88 19.50
C LEU A 327 -8.29 -2.49 20.13
N LEU A 328 -9.38 -1.73 20.24
CA LEU A 328 -9.39 -0.44 20.94
C LEU A 328 -9.02 -0.61 22.41
N ASN A 329 -9.65 -1.56 23.08
CA ASN A 329 -9.45 -1.77 24.51
C ASN A 329 -8.06 -2.36 24.80
N TYR A 330 -7.53 -3.19 23.89
CA TYR A 330 -6.12 -3.59 23.91
C TYR A 330 -5.16 -2.39 23.82
N ALA A 331 -5.42 -1.45 22.91
CA ALA A 331 -4.62 -0.23 22.75
C ALA A 331 -4.72 0.73 23.95
N ARG A 332 -5.75 0.60 24.79
CA ARG A 332 -6.02 1.47 25.94
C ARG A 332 -5.54 0.92 27.27
N PHE A 333 -5.27 -0.38 27.34
CA PHE A 333 -4.82 -1.06 28.55
C PHE A 333 -3.60 -0.35 29.16
N ARG A 334 -3.55 -0.23 30.49
CA ARG A 334 -2.44 0.40 31.21
C ARG A 334 -2.15 -0.27 32.56
N ASP A 335 -2.89 -1.33 32.91
CA ASP A 335 -2.86 -1.92 34.25
C ASP A 335 -1.80 -3.04 34.33
N ASP A 336 -0.61 -2.76 33.81
CA ASP A 336 0.60 -3.57 33.95
C ASP A 336 1.79 -2.70 34.41
N ASP A 337 2.91 -3.33 34.75
CA ASP A 337 4.07 -2.66 35.35
C ASP A 337 4.73 -1.61 34.42
N GLU A 338 4.38 -1.60 33.12
CA GLU A 338 4.86 -0.59 32.17
C GLU A 338 3.91 0.61 31.97
N GLY A 339 2.68 0.54 32.49
CA GLY A 339 1.75 1.65 32.51
C GLY A 339 1.54 2.34 31.16
N ASP A 340 1.79 3.65 31.13
CA ASP A 340 1.63 4.50 29.93
C ASP A 340 2.59 4.13 28.80
N TYR A 341 3.82 3.74 29.13
CA TYR A 341 4.80 3.31 28.13
C TYR A 341 4.32 2.03 27.42
N GLY A 342 3.83 1.05 28.19
CA GLY A 342 3.22 -0.16 27.67
C GLY A 342 2.02 0.15 26.77
N ARG A 343 1.19 1.12 27.16
CA ARG A 343 0.07 1.61 26.34
C ARG A 343 0.54 2.18 25.01
N THR A 344 1.51 3.08 25.01
CA THR A 344 2.06 3.66 23.77
C THR A 344 2.63 2.58 22.86
N ARG A 345 3.33 1.58 23.41
CA ARG A 345 3.83 0.44 22.61
C ARG A 345 2.69 -0.38 22.01
N ARG A 346 1.61 -0.65 22.75
CA ARG A 346 0.43 -1.38 22.24
C ARG A 346 -0.32 -0.57 21.17
N GLN A 347 -0.48 0.74 21.33
CA GLN A 347 -1.03 1.62 20.29
C GLN A 347 -0.21 1.56 19.00
N GLN A 348 1.11 1.62 19.12
CA GLN A 348 2.02 1.50 17.97
C GLN A 348 1.94 0.11 17.32
N GLN A 349 1.83 -0.95 18.13
CA GLN A 349 1.64 -2.32 17.66
C GLN A 349 0.32 -2.47 16.89
N VAL A 350 -0.77 -1.90 17.42
CA VAL A 350 -2.08 -1.90 16.76
C VAL A 350 -1.99 -1.20 15.41
N MET A 351 -1.43 0.01 15.36
CA MET A 351 -1.26 0.74 14.10
C MET A 351 -0.41 -0.05 13.09
N THR A 352 0.67 -0.68 13.57
CA THR A 352 1.55 -1.53 12.76
C THR A 352 0.81 -2.75 12.22
N ALA A 353 0.03 -3.44 13.05
CA ALA A 353 -0.73 -4.62 12.66
C ALA A 353 -1.80 -4.28 11.62
N VAL A 354 -2.47 -3.14 11.79
CA VAL A 354 -3.44 -2.61 10.82
C VAL A 354 -2.73 -2.31 9.49
N LEU A 355 -1.67 -1.50 9.49
CA LEU A 355 -0.91 -1.16 8.28
C LEU A 355 -0.35 -2.41 7.57
N GLN A 356 0.12 -3.41 8.32
CA GLN A 356 0.63 -4.66 7.77
C GLN A 356 -0.46 -5.60 7.25
N GLN A 357 -1.71 -5.48 7.68
CA GLN A 357 -2.82 -6.29 7.17
C GLN A 357 -3.52 -5.63 5.97
N ILE A 358 -3.27 -4.35 5.73
CA ILE A 358 -3.55 -3.67 4.46
C ILE A 358 -2.50 -4.10 3.41
N LYS A 359 -2.17 -5.39 3.30
CA LYS A 359 -1.19 -5.93 2.31
C LYS A 359 -1.83 -6.31 1.00
N ASP A 360 -3.13 -6.51 0.98
CA ASP A 360 -3.87 -6.93 -0.19
C ASP A 360 -4.51 -5.72 -0.88
N PRO A 361 -4.02 -5.31 -2.07
CA PRO A 361 -4.61 -4.22 -2.82
C PRO A 361 -6.09 -4.47 -3.10
N THR A 362 -6.54 -5.74 -3.23
CA THR A 362 -7.94 -6.10 -3.52
C THR A 362 -8.90 -5.62 -2.41
N LYS A 363 -8.43 -5.54 -1.16
CA LYS A 363 -9.19 -5.00 -0.03
C LYS A 363 -9.44 -3.50 -0.14
N LEU A 364 -8.59 -2.74 -0.85
CA LEU A 364 -8.88 -1.34 -1.17
C LEU A 364 -10.01 -1.21 -2.20
N PHE A 365 -10.18 -2.19 -3.10
CA PHE A 365 -11.27 -2.22 -4.07
C PHE A 365 -12.60 -2.62 -3.40
N THR A 366 -12.63 -3.72 -2.66
CA THR A 366 -13.84 -4.19 -1.96
C THR A 366 -14.17 -3.35 -0.72
N GLY A 367 -13.17 -2.73 -0.12
CA GLY A 367 -13.28 -1.83 1.03
C GLY A 367 -13.37 -0.36 0.65
N SER A 368 -13.63 0.00 -0.61
CA SER A 368 -13.79 1.41 -1.02
C SER A 368 -14.93 2.10 -0.26
N GLU A 369 -16.07 1.41 -0.07
CA GLU A 369 -17.16 1.87 0.80
C GLU A 369 -16.69 2.03 2.26
N ALA A 370 -15.89 1.08 2.77
CA ALA A 370 -15.31 1.15 4.10
C ALA A 370 -14.41 2.38 4.27
N LEU A 371 -13.49 2.62 3.32
CA LEU A 371 -12.62 3.78 3.31
C LEU A 371 -13.40 5.09 3.27
N GLY A 372 -14.50 5.14 2.50
CA GLY A 372 -15.40 6.30 2.48
C GLY A 372 -16.02 6.57 3.84
N LYS A 373 -16.50 5.52 4.51
CA LYS A 373 -17.08 5.59 5.86
C LYS A 373 -16.06 6.04 6.91
N VAL A 374 -14.87 5.46 6.90
CA VAL A 374 -13.77 5.84 7.80
C VAL A 374 -13.39 7.30 7.60
N PHE A 375 -13.23 7.72 6.35
CA PHE A 375 -12.86 9.09 6.03
C PHE A 375 -13.93 10.08 6.50
N ALA A 376 -15.22 9.77 6.34
CA ALA A 376 -16.32 10.62 6.83
C ALA A 376 -16.36 10.74 8.37
N MET A 377 -15.89 9.73 9.09
CA MET A 377 -15.86 9.70 10.56
C MET A 377 -14.55 10.26 11.13
N THR A 378 -13.53 10.48 10.30
CA THR A 378 -12.21 10.96 10.71
C THR A 378 -12.10 12.45 10.41
N SER A 379 -11.78 13.30 11.40
CA SER A 379 -11.44 14.69 11.10
C SER A 379 -10.03 14.74 10.52
N THR A 380 -9.92 15.15 9.25
CA THR A 380 -8.65 15.17 8.52
C THR A 380 -8.63 16.23 7.43
N ASN A 381 -7.47 16.85 7.21
CA ASN A 381 -7.21 17.70 6.04
C ASN A 381 -6.54 16.93 4.88
N LEU A 382 -6.43 15.60 4.97
CA LEU A 382 -5.83 14.76 3.94
C LEU A 382 -6.73 14.73 2.71
N PRO A 383 -6.29 15.18 1.52
CA PRO A 383 -7.15 15.17 0.36
C PRO A 383 -7.38 13.73 -0.11
N TYR A 384 -8.58 13.39 -0.57
CA TYR A 384 -8.88 12.05 -1.10
C TYR A 384 -7.90 11.58 -2.19
N THR A 385 -7.41 12.53 -3.00
CA THR A 385 -6.40 12.26 -4.03
C THR A 385 -5.11 11.73 -3.46
N PHE A 386 -4.76 12.07 -2.20
CA PHE A 386 -3.60 11.52 -1.51
C PHE A 386 -3.68 10.01 -1.36
N LEU A 387 -4.85 9.46 -1.00
CA LEU A 387 -5.04 8.01 -0.90
C LEU A 387 -4.82 7.32 -2.25
N LEU A 388 -5.20 7.98 -3.35
CA LEU A 388 -5.02 7.44 -4.70
C LEU A 388 -3.57 7.55 -5.18
N THR A 389 -2.89 8.67 -4.91
CA THR A 389 -1.53 8.93 -5.39
C THR A 389 -0.47 8.27 -4.54
N ASN A 390 -0.68 8.19 -3.22
CA ASN A 390 0.26 7.60 -2.27
C ASN A 390 -0.14 6.20 -1.81
N GLY A 391 -1.36 5.72 -2.11
CA GLY A 391 -1.83 4.40 -1.68
C GLY A 391 -0.89 3.27 -2.09
N LEU A 392 -0.41 3.26 -3.33
CA LEU A 392 0.58 2.25 -3.78
C LEU A 392 1.92 2.37 -3.04
N SER A 393 2.38 3.58 -2.75
CA SER A 393 3.61 3.80 -1.99
C SER A 393 3.46 3.38 -0.53
N VAL A 394 2.28 3.56 0.06
CA VAL A 394 1.96 3.09 1.41
C VAL A 394 1.93 1.57 1.45
N LEU A 395 1.32 0.92 0.45
CA LEU A 395 1.33 -0.54 0.31
C LEU A 395 2.75 -1.09 0.17
N GLU A 396 3.56 -0.51 -0.72
CA GLU A 396 4.97 -0.89 -0.89
C GLU A 396 5.75 -0.67 0.42
N GLY A 397 5.53 0.45 1.09
CA GLY A 397 6.09 0.75 2.41
C GLY A 397 5.75 -0.29 3.47
N ALA A 398 4.47 -0.65 3.59
CA ALA A 398 4.01 -1.64 4.55
C ALA A 398 4.60 -3.04 4.29
N GLN A 399 4.86 -3.38 3.03
CA GLN A 399 5.50 -4.64 2.64
C GLN A 399 7.01 -4.64 2.96
N ASN A 400 7.70 -3.51 2.80
CA ASN A 400 9.13 -3.36 3.07
C ASN A 400 9.47 -3.23 4.56
N GLY A 401 8.46 -3.05 5.41
CA GLY A 401 8.60 -2.99 6.87
C GLY A 401 8.27 -1.60 7.44
N ILE A 402 7.95 -1.59 8.73
CA ILE A 402 7.56 -0.38 9.47
C ILE A 402 8.61 -0.11 10.54
N GLU A 403 9.35 0.97 10.39
CA GLU A 403 10.28 1.47 11.41
C GLU A 403 9.52 2.24 12.49
N ARG A 404 9.93 2.07 13.74
CA ARG A 404 9.14 2.47 14.90
C ARG A 404 10.03 3.14 15.94
N LEU A 405 9.54 4.24 16.50
CA LEU A 405 10.18 4.94 17.61
C LEU A 405 9.11 5.35 18.63
N THR A 406 9.42 5.20 19.91
CA THR A 406 8.65 5.80 20.99
C THR A 406 9.47 6.94 21.57
N VAL A 407 8.84 8.07 21.88
CA VAL A 407 9.48 9.24 22.49
C VAL A 407 8.81 9.53 23.83
N PRO A 408 9.51 9.36 24.96
CA PRO A 408 10.83 8.72 25.08
C PRO A 408 10.84 7.21 24.84
N GLU A 409 12.01 6.66 24.56
CA GLU A 409 12.27 5.21 24.61
C GLU A 409 12.31 4.72 26.06
N LEU A 410 12.13 3.40 26.26
CA LEU A 410 12.14 2.82 27.60
C LEU A 410 13.44 3.14 28.35
N GLY A 411 13.31 3.85 29.47
CA GLY A 411 14.44 4.25 30.31
C GLY A 411 15.19 5.51 29.85
N ASP A 412 14.75 6.17 28.78
CA ASP A 412 15.38 7.39 28.24
C ASP A 412 14.59 8.66 28.60
N TRP A 413 14.25 8.80 29.88
CA TRP A 413 13.67 10.02 30.46
C TRP A 413 14.10 10.21 31.90
N VAL A 414 13.87 11.42 32.39
CA VAL A 414 13.96 11.77 33.81
C VAL A 414 12.57 12.18 34.28
N ASP A 415 12.12 11.58 35.38
CA ASP A 415 10.86 11.99 36.01
C ASP A 415 10.97 13.46 36.47
N ASP A 416 9.95 14.24 36.15
CA ASP A 416 9.86 15.66 36.51
C ASP A 416 8.41 16.05 36.77
N PHE A 417 8.16 17.32 37.03
CA PHE A 417 6.82 17.86 37.23
C PHE A 417 6.49 18.93 36.21
N ASP A 418 5.24 18.96 35.76
CA ASP A 418 4.71 20.11 35.02
C ASP A 418 4.53 21.32 35.96
N VAL A 419 4.20 22.49 35.41
CA VAL A 419 3.96 23.72 36.19
C VAL A 419 2.83 23.59 37.22
N TYR A 420 1.96 22.58 37.09
CA TYR A 420 0.84 22.32 37.98
C TYR A 420 1.17 21.25 39.04
N GLY A 421 2.40 20.72 39.06
CA GLY A 421 2.84 19.70 40.01
C GLY A 421 2.45 18.27 39.61
N GLY A 422 1.98 18.04 38.39
CA GLY A 422 1.71 16.71 37.85
C GLY A 422 2.98 16.01 37.39
N GLN A 423 3.13 14.71 37.68
CA GLN A 423 4.27 13.90 37.22
C GLN A 423 4.34 13.87 35.69
N SER A 424 5.53 14.13 35.15
CA SER A 424 5.81 14.28 33.71
C SER A 424 7.16 13.65 33.34
N LEU A 425 7.40 13.53 32.03
CA LEU A 425 8.60 12.90 31.46
C LEU A 425 9.48 13.96 30.79
N ARG A 426 10.68 14.19 31.30
CA ARG A 426 11.66 15.07 30.68
C ARG A 426 12.64 14.28 29.83
N VAL A 427 12.86 14.74 28.59
CA VAL A 427 13.69 14.04 27.60
C VAL A 427 14.80 14.94 27.05
N ASP A 428 15.88 14.35 26.53
CA ASP A 428 16.85 15.10 25.71
C ASP A 428 16.24 15.36 24.33
N GLN A 429 15.55 16.50 24.20
CA GLN A 429 14.90 16.89 22.96
C GLN A 429 15.85 16.93 21.77
N LYS A 430 17.12 17.32 21.97
CA LYS A 430 18.10 17.41 20.89
C LYS A 430 18.52 16.02 20.41
N ALA A 431 18.65 15.06 21.33
CA ALA A 431 18.88 13.66 20.98
C ALA A 431 17.73 13.11 20.11
N TYR A 432 16.48 13.34 20.51
CA TYR A 432 15.31 12.92 19.73
C TYR A 432 15.17 13.65 18.40
N GLN A 433 15.46 14.95 18.33
CA GLN A 433 15.54 15.70 17.07
C GLN A 433 16.53 15.06 16.09
N ASN A 434 17.72 14.67 16.57
CA ASN A 434 18.72 14.00 15.74
C ASN A 434 18.24 12.62 15.29
N LYS A 435 17.61 11.85 16.18
CA LYS A 435 17.08 10.52 15.88
C LYS A 435 15.97 10.58 14.83
N LEU A 436 15.06 11.54 14.96
CA LEU A 436 14.00 11.82 13.98
C LEU A 436 14.55 12.25 12.62
N ALA A 437 15.62 13.05 12.58
CA ALA A 437 16.30 13.40 11.34
C ALA A 437 16.94 12.19 10.67
N GLN A 438 17.60 11.31 11.44
CA GLN A 438 18.18 10.07 10.92
C GLN A 438 17.12 9.11 10.37
N MET A 439 15.95 9.09 10.99
CA MET A 439 14.78 8.37 10.49
C MET A 439 14.11 9.09 9.30
N GLY A 440 14.53 10.28 8.88
CA GLY A 440 13.93 10.97 7.71
C GLY A 440 12.58 11.63 7.98
N PHE A 441 12.25 11.91 9.24
CA PHE A 441 11.08 12.74 9.57
C PHE A 441 11.31 14.25 9.35
N ARG A 442 12.56 14.69 9.12
CA ARG A 442 12.98 16.10 9.02
C ARG A 442 13.60 16.43 7.66
#